data_AF-A0A212IU87-F1
#
_entry.id   AF-A0A212IU87-F1
#
_cell.length_a   1.000
_cell.length_b   1.000
_cell.length_c   1.000
_cell.angle_alpha   90.00
_cell.angle_beta   90.00
_cell.angle_gamma   90.00
#
_symmetry.space_group_name_H-M   'P 1'
#
loop_
_entity.id
_entity.type
_entity.pdbx_description
1 polymer ?
#
loop_
_entity_poly.entity_id
_entity_poly.type
_entity_poly.pdbx_seq_one_letter_code
_entity_poly.pdbx_strand_id
1 'polypeptide(L)'
;MKNIRKLILAIITFSIPFLSCRNTHIQEEEKTICLMLERFNQMPRNTNGMQTELYKLGRTTIIKDKNIQLQLRKMNDTLPESQSLIIIKNPEGACIAVPLLLNIYYDYWNFEFDHPVPGIEKVNTTFEDEFNIAIDKLDLNNEQGLSALIFEEMITSLLYCRQIREGDSIPILTEVKSYDLSYNLPQESIEDYEIRKKKNFDEIMKYISLSEYYHVYNAYWDQENNRIYQLINMKDIWNNDSKIQFHIQLKNYRLDYFSHLIKW
;
A
#
# COMPACT_ATOMS: atom_id res chain seq x y z
N MET A 1 49.51 13.97 38.05
CA MET A 1 48.73 12.86 37.46
C MET A 1 47.27 12.73 37.95
N LYS A 2 46.83 13.35 39.06
CA LYS A 2 45.44 13.24 39.54
C LYS A 2 44.38 14.00 38.71
N ASN A 3 44.78 15.02 37.93
CA ASN A 3 43.83 15.86 37.20
C ASN A 3 43.43 15.32 35.81
N ILE A 4 44.23 14.42 35.21
CA ILE A 4 43.92 13.79 33.92
C ILE A 4 42.80 12.74 34.07
N ARG A 5 42.74 12.04 35.22
CA ARG A 5 41.69 11.05 35.49
C ARG A 5 40.29 11.65 35.65
N LYS A 6 40.18 12.90 36.11
CA LYS A 6 38.89 13.61 36.21
C LYS A 6 38.38 14.11 34.85
N LEU A 7 39.30 14.45 33.94
CA LEU A 7 38.95 14.93 32.59
C LEU A 7 38.45 13.78 31.69
N ILE A 8 39.05 12.58 31.81
CA ILE A 8 38.64 11.39 31.03
C ILE A 8 37.25 10.88 31.48
N LEU A 9 36.92 10.97 32.77
CA LEU A 9 35.62 10.52 33.30
C LEU A 9 34.45 11.44 32.86
N ALA A 10 34.72 12.74 32.68
CA ALA A 10 33.75 13.72 32.20
C ALA A 10 33.45 13.60 30.70
N ILE A 11 34.41 13.12 29.89
CA ILE A 11 34.22 12.91 28.45
C ILE A 11 33.39 11.65 28.16
N ILE A 12 33.49 10.61 29.00
CA ILE A 12 32.73 9.35 28.86
C ILE A 12 31.26 9.53 29.28
N THR A 13 30.95 10.48 30.17
CA THR A 13 29.56 10.75 30.61
C THR A 13 28.79 11.68 29.65
N PHE A 14 29.47 12.40 28.76
CA PHE A 14 28.83 13.33 27.81
C PHE A 14 28.56 12.73 26.42
N SER A 15 29.03 11.50 26.16
CA SER A 15 28.93 10.85 24.84
C SER A 15 27.79 9.82 24.72
N ILE A 16 26.89 9.71 25.71
CA ILE A 16 25.75 8.76 25.68
C ILE A 16 24.37 9.47 25.72
N PRO A 17 24.03 10.34 24.74
CA PRO A 17 22.60 10.53 24.44
C PRO A 17 22.18 10.11 23.03
N PHE A 18 23.08 9.65 22.16
CA PHE A 18 22.72 9.38 20.76
C PHE A 18 22.21 7.95 20.45
N LEU A 19 22.30 7.01 21.39
CA LEU A 19 21.82 5.63 21.17
C LEU A 19 20.34 5.40 21.52
N SER A 20 19.71 6.33 22.25
CA SER A 20 18.34 6.12 22.76
C SER A 20 17.24 6.42 21.73
N CYS A 21 17.46 7.31 20.76
CA CYS A 21 16.42 7.67 19.78
C CYS A 21 16.21 6.61 18.69
N ARG A 22 17.19 5.75 18.42
CA ARG A 22 17.09 4.78 17.32
C ARG A 22 16.28 3.54 17.69
N ASN A 23 16.33 3.12 18.96
CA ASN A 23 15.61 1.93 19.44
C ASN A 23 14.10 2.15 19.56
N THR A 24 13.66 3.35 19.93
CA THR A 24 12.23 3.64 20.12
C THR A 24 11.44 3.59 18.81
N HIS A 25 12.02 4.12 17.72
CA HIS A 25 11.36 4.09 16.41
C HIS A 25 11.19 2.68 15.85
N ILE A 26 12.22 1.82 15.98
CA ILE A 26 12.14 0.43 15.53
C ILE A 26 11.12 -0.34 16.38
N GLN A 27 11.00 -0.05 17.67
CA GLN A 27 10.03 -0.68 18.56
C GLN A 27 8.58 -0.34 18.19
N GLU A 28 8.27 0.91 17.84
CA GLU A 28 6.89 1.27 17.46
C GLU A 28 6.51 0.67 16.08
N GLU A 29 7.45 0.65 15.13
CA GLU A 29 7.27 -0.04 13.85
C GLU A 29 7.00 -1.54 14.03
N GLU A 30 7.81 -2.20 14.85
CA GLU A 30 7.62 -3.62 15.19
C GLU A 30 6.24 -3.87 15.79
N LYS A 31 5.86 -3.05 16.78
CA LYS A 31 4.57 -3.15 17.45
C LYS A 31 3.40 -3.00 16.48
N THR A 32 3.42 -2.01 15.59
CA THR A 32 2.32 -1.86 14.64
C THR A 32 2.27 -2.97 13.61
N ILE A 33 3.41 -3.55 13.20
CA ILE A 33 3.42 -4.70 12.31
C ILE A 33 2.80 -5.90 13.02
N CYS A 34 3.18 -6.19 14.28
CA CYS A 34 2.59 -7.28 15.06
C CYS A 34 1.06 -7.16 15.20
N LEU A 35 0.55 -5.97 15.54
CA LEU A 35 -0.89 -5.71 15.66
C LEU A 35 -1.63 -5.87 14.32
N MET A 36 -0.99 -5.51 13.21
CA MET A 36 -1.55 -5.74 11.89
C MET A 36 -1.59 -7.25 11.60
N LEU A 37 -0.49 -7.98 11.81
CA LEU A 37 -0.43 -9.42 11.57
C LEU A 37 -1.48 -10.18 12.40
N GLU A 38 -1.75 -9.80 13.66
CA GLU A 38 -2.85 -10.36 14.47
C GLU A 38 -4.22 -10.35 13.77
N ARG A 39 -4.49 -9.33 12.94
CA ARG A 39 -5.73 -9.23 12.16
C ARG A 39 -5.64 -9.88 10.78
N PHE A 40 -4.44 -10.03 10.24
CA PHE A 40 -4.15 -10.60 8.93
C PHE A 40 -3.32 -11.89 9.06
N ASN A 41 -3.98 -12.97 9.49
CA ASN A 41 -3.37 -14.28 9.74
C ASN A 41 -2.73 -14.91 8.49
N GLN A 42 -3.18 -14.52 7.31
CA GLN A 42 -2.68 -14.97 6.02
C GLN A 42 -1.30 -14.39 5.67
N MET A 43 -0.84 -13.36 6.39
CA MET A 43 0.48 -12.77 6.17
C MET A 43 1.57 -13.57 6.90
N PRO A 44 2.72 -13.86 6.25
CA PRO A 44 3.82 -14.59 6.87
C PRO A 44 4.36 -13.91 8.13
N ARG A 45 4.80 -14.71 9.12
CA ARG A 45 5.35 -14.19 10.38
C ARG A 45 6.76 -14.69 10.59
N ASN A 46 7.62 -13.83 11.13
CA ASN A 46 8.89 -14.25 11.69
C ASN A 46 8.61 -14.95 13.02
N THR A 47 8.82 -16.26 13.10
CA THR A 47 8.58 -17.05 14.32
C THR A 47 9.74 -16.98 15.31
N ASN A 48 10.93 -16.57 14.85
CA ASN A 48 12.17 -16.62 15.63
C ASN A 48 12.89 -15.27 15.72
N GLY A 49 12.18 -14.16 15.45
CA GLY A 49 12.78 -12.83 15.43
C GLY A 49 11.75 -11.72 15.27
N MET A 50 12.24 -10.52 14.97
CA MET A 50 11.38 -9.34 14.78
C MET A 50 10.69 -9.39 13.42
N GLN A 51 9.45 -8.92 13.34
CA GLN A 51 8.71 -8.79 12.08
C GLN A 51 9.37 -7.77 11.15
N THR A 52 10.00 -6.72 11.70
CA THR A 52 10.80 -5.76 10.96
C THR A 52 12.05 -6.34 10.27
N GLU A 53 12.51 -7.55 10.67
CA GLU A 53 13.57 -8.29 9.97
C GLU A 53 13.03 -9.06 8.76
N LEU A 54 11.79 -9.55 8.86
CA LEU A 54 11.08 -10.21 7.76
C LEU A 54 10.60 -9.18 6.73
N TYR A 55 9.95 -8.11 7.19
CA TYR A 55 9.47 -6.98 6.40
C TYR A 55 10.50 -5.86 6.40
N LYS A 56 11.50 -6.00 5.51
CA LYS A 56 12.61 -5.05 5.39
C LYS A 56 12.14 -3.75 4.74
N LEU A 57 12.71 -2.65 5.20
CA LEU A 57 12.47 -1.34 4.60
C LEU A 57 12.99 -1.32 3.16
N GLY A 58 12.07 -1.17 2.20
CA GLY A 58 12.39 -1.04 0.78
C GLY A 58 12.43 0.41 0.32
N ARG A 59 11.46 1.22 0.74
CA ARG A 59 11.36 2.64 0.33
C ARG A 59 10.79 3.51 1.44
N THR A 60 11.08 4.80 1.35
CA THR A 60 10.47 5.84 2.17
C THR A 60 10.19 7.07 1.31
N THR A 61 9.06 7.73 1.56
CA THR A 61 8.79 9.10 1.10
C THR A 61 8.28 9.95 2.27
N ILE A 62 8.36 11.28 2.13
CA ILE A 62 7.95 12.24 3.15
C ILE A 62 7.16 13.36 2.49
N ILE A 63 5.95 13.61 2.99
CA ILE A 63 5.16 14.79 2.63
C ILE A 63 5.74 15.98 3.42
N LYS A 64 6.68 16.69 2.80
CA LYS A 64 7.61 17.62 3.48
C LYS A 64 6.91 18.65 4.36
N ASP A 65 5.89 19.32 3.84
CA ASP A 65 5.22 20.42 4.54
C ASP A 65 4.38 19.94 5.75
N LYS A 66 4.06 18.64 5.79
CA LYS A 66 3.29 18.02 6.86
C LYS A 66 4.13 17.13 7.75
N ASN A 67 5.38 16.84 7.40
CA ASN A 67 6.25 15.88 8.10
C ASN A 67 5.62 14.48 8.31
N ILE A 68 4.80 14.04 7.35
CA ILE A 68 4.20 12.70 7.32
C ILE A 68 5.14 11.79 6.56
N GLN A 69 5.52 10.66 7.16
CA GLN A 69 6.42 9.69 6.55
C GLN A 69 5.64 8.45 6.10
N LEU A 70 5.88 8.01 4.87
CA LEU A 70 5.38 6.75 4.34
C LEU A 70 6.54 5.80 4.10
N GLN A 71 6.42 4.54 4.51
CA GLN A 71 7.42 3.52 4.27
C GLN A 71 6.80 2.31 3.57
N LEU A 72 7.50 1.77 2.59
CA LEU A 72 7.19 0.48 1.99
C LEU A 72 8.14 -0.54 2.58
N ARG A 73 7.57 -1.59 3.17
CA ARG A 73 8.31 -2.73 3.67
C ARG A 73 7.94 -3.96 2.89
N LYS A 74 8.94 -4.70 2.43
CA LYS A 74 8.76 -5.90 1.61
C LYS A 74 9.38 -7.09 2.31
N MET A 75 8.74 -8.24 2.17
CA MET A 75 9.41 -9.51 2.39
C MET A 75 10.54 -9.69 1.37
N ASN A 76 11.52 -10.53 1.69
CA ASN A 76 12.63 -10.80 0.78
C ASN A 76 12.07 -11.48 -0.50
N ASP A 77 12.41 -10.94 -1.68
CA ASP A 77 11.85 -11.31 -2.99
C ASP A 77 12.14 -12.76 -3.46
N THR A 78 12.70 -13.60 -2.59
CA THR A 78 13.05 -14.99 -2.88
C THR A 78 11.85 -15.95 -2.86
N LEU A 79 10.67 -15.48 -2.43
CA LEU A 79 9.48 -16.31 -2.30
C LEU A 79 8.36 -15.81 -3.26
N PRO A 80 7.68 -16.71 -4.00
CA PRO A 80 6.53 -16.36 -4.85
C PRO A 80 5.38 -15.70 -4.08
N GLU A 81 5.32 -15.94 -2.78
CA GLU A 81 4.30 -15.42 -1.86
C GLU A 81 4.76 -14.15 -1.13
N SER A 82 5.79 -13.47 -1.64
CA SER A 82 6.33 -12.25 -1.03
C SER A 82 5.22 -11.20 -0.91
N GLN A 83 4.94 -10.81 0.32
CA GLN A 83 3.97 -9.77 0.63
C GLN A 83 4.68 -8.51 1.13
N SER A 84 3.97 -7.40 1.04
CA SER A 84 4.47 -6.11 1.48
C SER A 84 3.46 -5.41 2.38
N LEU A 85 3.91 -4.35 3.03
CA LEU A 85 3.09 -3.50 3.87
C LEU A 85 3.57 -2.06 3.78
N ILE A 86 2.67 -1.15 4.11
CA ILE A 86 2.95 0.28 4.21
C ILE A 86 2.94 0.65 5.68
N ILE A 87 3.91 1.44 6.12
CA ILE A 87 3.83 2.13 7.41
C ILE A 87 3.58 3.61 7.15
N ILE A 88 2.48 4.12 7.69
CA ILE A 88 2.14 5.55 7.71
C ILE A 88 2.57 6.07 9.08
N LYS A 89 3.33 7.17 9.11
CA LYS A 89 3.74 7.84 10.34
C LYS A 89 3.30 9.29 10.34
N ASN A 90 2.68 9.72 11.43
CA ASN A 90 2.34 11.11 11.64
C ASN A 90 3.54 11.92 12.20
N PRO A 91 3.43 13.25 12.30
CA PRO A 91 4.52 14.12 12.76
C PRO A 91 4.96 13.86 14.20
N GLU A 92 4.05 13.34 15.04
CA GLU A 92 4.30 12.98 16.44
C GLU A 92 5.06 11.65 16.57
N GLY A 93 5.24 10.92 15.46
CA GLY A 93 5.96 9.66 15.40
C GLY A 93 5.10 8.42 15.69
N ALA A 94 3.79 8.58 15.89
CA ALA A 94 2.86 7.46 15.90
C ALA A 94 2.79 6.84 14.51
N CYS A 95 2.64 5.52 14.43
CA CYS A 95 2.63 4.82 13.15
C CYS A 95 1.62 3.68 13.10
N ILE A 96 1.12 3.43 11.89
CA ILE A 96 0.20 2.33 11.59
C ILE A 96 0.66 1.59 10.35
N ALA A 97 0.66 0.26 10.44
CA ALA A 97 0.90 -0.65 9.32
C ALA A 97 -0.40 -0.99 8.58
N VAL A 98 -0.40 -0.84 7.26
CA VAL A 98 -1.48 -1.22 6.34
C VAL A 98 -0.95 -2.33 5.42
N PRO A 99 -1.63 -3.49 5.31
CA PRO A 99 -1.11 -4.60 4.52
C PRO A 99 -1.32 -4.39 3.01
N LEU A 100 -0.34 -4.83 2.21
CA LEU A 100 -0.45 -4.97 0.76
C LEU A 100 -0.50 -6.45 0.43
N LEU A 101 -1.69 -7.02 0.52
CA LEU A 101 -1.93 -8.43 0.20
C LEU A 101 -1.78 -8.74 -1.29
N LEU A 102 -1.51 -10.01 -1.59
CA LEU A 102 -1.49 -10.53 -2.97
C LEU A 102 -2.87 -10.38 -3.63
N ASN A 103 -2.90 -10.40 -4.96
CA ASN A 103 -4.16 -10.32 -5.70
C ASN A 103 -5.13 -11.45 -5.40
N ILE A 104 -4.70 -12.60 -4.85
CA ILE A 104 -5.59 -13.74 -4.53
C ILE A 104 -6.66 -13.39 -3.48
N TYR A 105 -6.47 -12.34 -2.68
CA TYR A 105 -7.43 -11.85 -1.69
C TYR A 105 -8.37 -10.82 -2.32
N TYR A 106 -9.28 -11.29 -3.17
CA TYR A 106 -10.11 -10.46 -4.06
C TYR A 106 -11.04 -9.53 -3.27
N ASP A 107 -11.52 -10.01 -2.13
CA ASP A 107 -12.37 -9.30 -1.19
C ASP A 107 -11.64 -8.18 -0.46
N TYR A 108 -10.36 -8.37 -0.09
CA TYR A 108 -9.55 -7.29 0.48
C TYR A 108 -9.36 -6.14 -0.51
N TRP A 109 -9.10 -6.45 -1.78
CA TRP A 109 -9.00 -5.42 -2.81
C TRP A 109 -10.35 -4.93 -3.30
N ASN A 110 -11.43 -5.66 -3.04
CA ASN A 110 -12.78 -5.39 -3.51
C ASN A 110 -12.80 -5.10 -5.03
N PHE A 111 -12.32 -6.05 -5.84
CA PHE A 111 -12.27 -5.89 -7.30
C PHE A 111 -13.68 -5.78 -7.91
N GLU A 112 -13.91 -4.75 -8.72
CA GLU A 112 -15.25 -4.36 -9.22
C GLU A 112 -16.02 -5.46 -9.98
N PHE A 113 -15.30 -6.35 -10.65
CA PHE A 113 -15.89 -7.35 -11.54
C PHE A 113 -15.49 -8.78 -11.19
N ASP A 114 -14.94 -8.98 -10.00
CA ASP A 114 -14.55 -10.29 -9.51
C ASP A 114 -15.36 -10.67 -8.26
N HIS A 115 -15.34 -11.95 -7.93
CA HIS A 115 -15.96 -12.50 -6.73
C HIS A 115 -14.91 -13.21 -5.88
N PRO A 116 -15.09 -13.28 -4.55
CA PRO A 116 -14.15 -13.95 -3.66
C PRO A 116 -13.80 -15.35 -4.18
N VAL A 117 -12.50 -15.67 -4.15
CA VAL A 117 -11.98 -16.92 -4.68
C VAL A 117 -12.40 -18.09 -3.77
N PRO A 118 -13.09 -19.13 -4.28
CA PRO A 118 -13.43 -20.29 -3.49
C PRO A 118 -12.19 -20.94 -2.86
N GLY A 119 -12.24 -21.22 -1.56
CA GLY A 119 -11.14 -21.88 -0.84
C GLY A 119 -10.03 -20.93 -0.35
N ILE A 120 -10.06 -19.65 -0.71
CA ILE A 120 -9.23 -18.63 -0.07
C ILE A 120 -9.97 -18.08 1.15
N GLU A 121 -9.25 -17.92 2.26
CA GLU A 121 -9.80 -17.36 3.49
C GLU A 121 -10.29 -15.92 3.26
N LYS A 122 -11.51 -15.65 3.70
CA LYS A 122 -12.14 -14.35 3.53
C LYS A 122 -11.48 -13.31 4.45
N VAL A 123 -11.15 -12.15 3.90
CA VAL A 123 -10.73 -10.96 4.61
C VAL A 123 -11.95 -10.09 4.91
N ASN A 124 -12.16 -9.74 6.18
CA ASN A 124 -13.37 -9.03 6.64
C ASN A 124 -13.26 -7.50 6.57
N THR A 125 -12.34 -6.99 5.76
CA THR A 125 -12.03 -5.56 5.58
C THR A 125 -11.48 -5.36 4.17
N THR A 126 -11.41 -4.13 3.71
CA THR A 126 -10.81 -3.78 2.43
C THR A 126 -9.53 -2.96 2.60
N PHE A 127 -8.73 -2.85 1.54
CA PHE A 127 -7.59 -1.93 1.52
C PHE A 127 -8.02 -0.47 1.75
N GLU A 128 -9.15 -0.07 1.16
CA GLU A 128 -9.74 1.25 1.38
C GLU A 128 -10.05 1.49 2.85
N ASP A 129 -10.73 0.52 3.49
CA ASP A 129 -11.09 0.61 4.91
C ASP A 129 -9.85 0.67 5.80
N GLU A 130 -8.88 -0.22 5.59
CA GLU A 130 -7.65 -0.22 6.39
C GLU A 130 -6.83 1.05 6.21
N PHE A 131 -6.78 1.61 5.00
CA PHE A 131 -6.13 2.88 4.76
C PHE A 131 -6.86 4.01 5.50
N ASN A 132 -8.18 4.14 5.33
CA ASN A 132 -8.97 5.18 5.98
C ASN A 132 -8.89 5.09 7.52
N ILE A 133 -8.97 3.87 8.08
CA ILE A 133 -8.77 3.63 9.52
C ILE A 133 -7.37 4.07 9.97
N ALA A 134 -6.34 3.82 9.18
CA ALA A 134 -4.98 4.25 9.51
C ALA A 134 -4.85 5.77 9.52
N ILE A 135 -5.43 6.46 8.54
CA ILE A 135 -5.46 7.93 8.49
C ILE A 135 -6.20 8.50 9.71
N ASP A 136 -7.37 7.96 10.06
CA ASP A 136 -8.16 8.45 11.19
C ASP A 136 -7.46 8.24 12.53
N LYS A 137 -6.90 7.06 12.76
CA LYS A 137 -6.20 6.74 14.02
C LYS A 137 -4.91 7.55 14.21
N LEU A 138 -4.32 8.03 13.13
CA LEU A 138 -3.15 8.90 13.16
C LEU A 138 -3.51 10.40 13.21
N ASP A 139 -4.81 10.73 13.29
CA ASP A 139 -5.35 12.09 13.23
C ASP A 139 -4.90 12.85 11.96
N LEU A 140 -4.79 12.14 10.84
CA LEU A 140 -4.37 12.69 9.54
C LEU A 140 -5.56 13.06 8.65
N ASN A 141 -6.78 12.88 9.12
CA ASN A 141 -8.02 13.25 8.43
C ASN A 141 -8.56 14.63 8.86
N ASN A 142 -7.70 15.47 9.42
CA ASN A 142 -8.05 16.74 10.06
C ASN A 142 -8.07 17.94 9.08
N GLU A 143 -7.59 17.76 7.85
CA GLU A 143 -7.55 18.79 6.81
C GLU A 143 -8.11 18.28 5.47
N GLN A 144 -8.81 19.15 4.73
CA GLN A 144 -9.41 18.84 3.43
C GLN A 144 -8.34 18.34 2.45
N GLY A 145 -8.52 17.11 1.97
CA GLY A 145 -7.65 16.51 0.97
C GLY A 145 -6.31 15.97 1.50
N LEU A 146 -6.01 16.05 2.81
CA LEU A 146 -4.77 15.48 3.34
C LEU A 146 -4.72 13.95 3.13
N SER A 147 -5.81 13.24 3.38
CA SER A 147 -5.90 11.80 3.09
C SER A 147 -5.68 11.49 1.59
N ALA A 148 -6.20 12.35 0.69
CA ALA A 148 -6.00 12.21 -0.75
C ALA A 148 -4.55 12.45 -1.15
N LEU A 149 -3.90 13.47 -0.57
CA LEU A 149 -2.48 13.76 -0.77
C LEU A 149 -1.61 12.62 -0.27
N ILE A 150 -1.93 12.06 0.91
CA ILE A 150 -1.23 10.89 1.45
C ILE A 150 -1.38 9.69 0.52
N PHE A 151 -2.60 9.45 0.02
CA PHE A 151 -2.86 8.37 -0.93
C PHE A 151 -2.11 8.57 -2.25
N GLU A 152 -2.13 9.78 -2.81
CA GLU A 152 -1.43 10.09 -4.05
C GLU A 152 0.09 9.94 -3.90
N GLU A 153 0.67 10.47 -2.82
CA GLU A 153 2.11 10.32 -2.52
C GLU A 153 2.49 8.84 -2.31
N MET A 154 1.61 8.08 -1.65
CA MET A 154 1.76 6.63 -1.49
C MET A 154 1.78 5.92 -2.85
N ILE A 155 0.75 6.11 -3.66
CA ILE A 155 0.62 5.43 -4.96
C ILE A 155 1.74 5.85 -5.93
N THR A 156 2.08 7.13 -6.01
CA THR A 156 3.03 7.65 -7.01
C THR A 156 4.49 7.51 -6.59
N SER A 157 4.86 7.91 -5.38
CA SER A 157 6.26 7.90 -4.92
C SER A 157 6.61 6.58 -4.23
N LEU A 158 5.70 6.07 -3.40
CA LEU A 158 6.00 4.89 -2.59
C LEU A 158 5.82 3.58 -3.39
N LEU A 159 4.77 3.46 -4.18
CA LEU A 159 4.48 2.27 -4.98
C LEU A 159 4.93 2.38 -6.45
N TYR A 160 5.31 3.58 -6.92
CA TYR A 160 5.63 3.84 -8.35
C TYR A 160 4.53 3.41 -9.31
N CYS A 161 3.26 3.57 -8.91
CA CYS A 161 2.17 3.37 -9.84
C CYS A 161 2.20 4.46 -10.92
N ARG A 162 1.99 4.04 -12.16
CA ARG A 162 1.88 4.94 -13.30
C ARG A 162 0.46 5.50 -13.38
N GLN A 163 0.30 6.81 -13.42
CA GLN A 163 -1.00 7.42 -13.69
C GLN A 163 -1.48 7.05 -15.10
N ILE A 164 -2.73 6.62 -15.22
CA ILE A 164 -3.35 6.23 -16.50
C ILE A 164 -3.94 7.46 -17.17
N ARG A 165 -3.75 7.56 -18.48
CA ARG A 165 -4.28 8.62 -19.35
C ARG A 165 -5.07 8.04 -20.51
N GLU A 166 -5.78 8.86 -21.28
CA GLU A 166 -6.63 8.40 -22.38
C GLU A 166 -5.84 7.66 -23.47
N GLY A 167 -4.56 7.99 -23.65
CA GLY A 167 -3.66 7.33 -24.60
C GLY A 167 -3.11 5.98 -24.14
N ASP A 168 -3.37 5.54 -22.91
CA ASP A 168 -2.75 4.34 -22.32
C ASP A 168 -3.50 3.03 -22.64
N SER A 169 -4.42 3.06 -23.61
CA SER A 169 -5.17 1.88 -24.06
C SER A 169 -4.27 0.74 -24.51
N ILE A 170 -3.23 1.02 -25.30
CA ILE A 170 -2.34 -0.02 -25.84
C ILE A 170 -1.58 -0.73 -24.71
N PRO A 171 -0.82 -0.05 -23.82
CA PRO A 171 -0.12 -0.72 -22.73
C PRO A 171 -1.03 -1.58 -21.85
N ILE A 172 -2.19 -1.05 -21.45
CA ILE A 172 -3.10 -1.78 -20.55
C ILE A 172 -3.74 -2.98 -21.24
N LEU A 173 -4.13 -2.83 -22.51
CA LEU A 173 -4.78 -3.91 -23.26
C LEU A 173 -3.79 -4.93 -23.84
N THR A 174 -2.49 -4.64 -23.88
CA THR A 174 -1.48 -5.57 -24.39
C THR A 174 -0.60 -6.21 -23.32
N GLU A 175 -0.54 -5.65 -22.11
CA GLU A 175 0.15 -6.32 -21.02
C GLU A 175 -0.61 -7.60 -20.63
N VAL A 176 0.15 -8.69 -20.55
CA VAL A 176 -0.33 -10.02 -20.17
C VAL A 176 0.68 -10.52 -19.14
N LYS A 177 0.27 -10.58 -17.88
CA LYS A 177 1.06 -11.20 -16.81
C LYS A 177 0.29 -12.38 -16.24
N SER A 178 0.81 -13.56 -16.52
CA SER A 178 0.43 -14.79 -15.83
C SER A 178 1.20 -14.91 -14.53
N TYR A 179 0.51 -15.24 -13.45
CA TYR A 179 1.18 -15.86 -12.31
C TYR A 179 1.02 -17.38 -12.40
N ASP A 180 2.14 -18.09 -12.44
CA ASP A 180 2.20 -19.54 -12.19
C ASP A 180 2.23 -19.75 -10.68
N LEU A 181 1.08 -19.58 -10.05
CA LEU A 181 0.95 -19.84 -8.63
C LEU A 181 0.64 -21.32 -8.40
N SER A 182 1.36 -21.92 -7.45
CA SER A 182 1.10 -23.25 -6.91
C SER A 182 -0.20 -23.36 -6.10
N TYR A 183 -0.94 -22.26 -5.97
CA TYR A 183 -2.27 -22.27 -5.39
C TYR A 183 -3.24 -22.87 -6.41
N ASN A 184 -4.05 -23.84 -5.99
CA ASN A 184 -5.18 -24.38 -6.76
C ASN A 184 -6.27 -23.31 -6.93
N LEU A 185 -5.93 -22.15 -7.50
CA LEU A 185 -6.85 -21.07 -7.78
C LEU A 185 -7.75 -21.49 -8.95
N PRO A 186 -9.00 -21.00 -9.00
CA PRO A 186 -9.86 -21.21 -10.15
C PRO A 186 -9.14 -20.73 -11.41
N GLN A 187 -9.00 -21.64 -12.37
CA GLN A 187 -8.42 -21.30 -13.66
C GLN A 187 -9.38 -20.37 -14.39
N GLU A 188 -8.91 -19.18 -14.73
CA GLU A 188 -9.58 -18.27 -15.65
C GLU A 188 -9.18 -18.65 -17.08
N SER A 189 -10.15 -18.80 -17.98
CA SER A 189 -9.81 -19.01 -19.39
C SER A 189 -9.21 -17.73 -19.98
N ILE A 190 -8.38 -17.85 -21.02
CA ILE A 190 -7.82 -16.67 -21.69
C ILE A 190 -8.93 -15.77 -22.27
N GLU A 191 -10.06 -16.36 -22.67
CA GLU A 191 -11.22 -15.63 -23.18
C GLU A 191 -11.89 -14.81 -22.07
N ASP A 192 -12.15 -15.43 -20.91
CA ASP A 192 -12.72 -14.74 -19.75
C ASP A 192 -11.81 -13.61 -19.25
N TYR A 193 -10.49 -13.85 -19.26
CA TYR A 193 -9.48 -12.83 -18.94
C TYR A 193 -9.58 -11.61 -19.86
N GLU A 194 -9.58 -11.81 -21.17
CA GLU A 194 -9.63 -10.71 -22.14
C GLU A 194 -10.97 -9.96 -22.06
N ILE A 195 -12.08 -10.67 -21.81
CA ILE A 195 -13.39 -10.05 -21.56
C ILE A 195 -13.36 -9.18 -20.31
N ARG A 196 -12.83 -9.69 -19.18
CA ARG A 196 -12.73 -8.94 -17.92
C ARG A 196 -11.79 -7.75 -18.07
N LYS A 197 -10.62 -7.93 -18.66
CA LYS A 197 -9.64 -6.87 -18.92
C LYS A 197 -10.22 -5.73 -19.76
N LYS A 198 -10.97 -6.07 -20.82
CA LYS A 198 -11.71 -5.07 -21.61
C LYS A 198 -12.76 -4.35 -20.77
N LYS A 199 -13.55 -5.08 -19.97
CA LYS A 199 -14.57 -4.51 -19.09
C LYS A 199 -13.97 -3.55 -18.06
N ASN A 200 -12.84 -3.91 -17.46
CA ASN A 200 -12.07 -3.07 -16.54
C ASN A 200 -11.67 -1.77 -17.22
N PHE A 201 -11.05 -1.87 -18.40
CA PHE A 201 -10.60 -0.71 -19.17
C PHE A 201 -11.77 0.22 -19.53
N ASP A 202 -12.86 -0.35 -20.07
CA ASP A 202 -14.04 0.41 -20.46
C ASP A 202 -14.68 1.14 -19.25
N GLU A 203 -14.65 0.55 -18.05
CA GLU A 203 -15.14 1.21 -16.82
C GLU A 203 -14.20 2.32 -16.34
N ILE A 204 -12.88 2.07 -16.30
CA ILE A 204 -11.89 3.08 -15.89
C ILE A 204 -12.02 4.33 -16.76
N MET A 205 -12.09 4.14 -18.08
CA MET A 205 -12.12 5.22 -19.06
C MET A 205 -13.37 6.10 -18.98
N LYS A 206 -14.49 5.61 -18.42
CA LYS A 206 -15.68 6.46 -18.19
C LYS A 206 -15.42 7.58 -17.19
N TYR A 207 -14.50 7.36 -16.25
CA TYR A 207 -14.28 8.25 -15.11
C TYR A 207 -12.85 8.76 -15.00
N ILE A 208 -11.98 8.41 -15.96
CA ILE A 208 -10.55 8.72 -15.89
C ILE A 208 -10.23 10.22 -15.93
N SER A 209 -11.09 11.01 -16.58
CA SER A 209 -11.03 12.46 -16.58
C SER A 209 -12.33 12.99 -15.98
N LEU A 210 -12.26 13.38 -14.71
CA LEU A 210 -13.43 13.76 -13.94
C LEU A 210 -13.98 15.15 -14.29
N SER A 211 -13.26 15.99 -15.04
CA SER A 211 -13.74 17.36 -15.33
C SER A 211 -13.64 17.76 -16.80
N GLU A 212 -14.62 18.52 -17.25
CA GLU A 212 -14.65 19.14 -18.58
C GLU A 212 -13.57 20.24 -18.76
N TYR A 213 -12.83 20.61 -17.71
CA TYR A 213 -11.95 21.78 -17.69
C TYR A 213 -10.54 21.57 -17.09
N TYR A 214 -10.27 20.41 -16.47
CA TYR A 214 -9.01 20.07 -15.81
C TYR A 214 -8.74 18.55 -15.93
N HIS A 215 -7.56 18.20 -16.45
CA HIS A 215 -7.07 16.81 -16.55
C HIS A 215 -6.69 16.27 -15.17
N VAL A 216 -7.69 16.02 -14.33
CA VAL A 216 -7.51 15.30 -13.06
C VAL A 216 -7.66 13.82 -13.38
N TYR A 217 -6.54 13.16 -13.63
CA TYR A 217 -6.49 11.72 -13.82
C TYR A 217 -6.57 11.03 -12.47
N ASN A 218 -7.59 10.20 -12.29
CA ASN A 218 -7.88 9.58 -11.01
C ASN A 218 -7.51 8.09 -10.94
N ALA A 219 -6.90 7.54 -11.99
CA ALA A 219 -6.56 6.12 -12.09
C ALA A 219 -5.04 5.91 -12.14
N TYR A 220 -4.55 4.92 -11.40
CA TYR A 220 -3.13 4.62 -11.22
C TYR A 220 -2.88 3.13 -11.37
N TRP A 221 -1.92 2.78 -12.20
CA TRP A 221 -1.53 1.42 -12.54
C TRP A 221 -0.28 0.97 -11.78
N ASP A 222 -0.49 0.03 -10.88
CA ASP A 222 0.55 -0.77 -10.25
C ASP A 222 0.95 -1.93 -11.17
N GLN A 223 2.01 -1.69 -11.93
CA GLN A 223 2.55 -2.69 -12.85
C GLN A 223 3.22 -3.86 -12.13
N GLU A 224 3.70 -3.67 -10.89
CA GLU A 224 4.34 -4.73 -10.11
C GLU A 224 3.30 -5.78 -9.72
N ASN A 225 2.13 -5.33 -9.26
CA ASN A 225 1.04 -6.18 -8.80
C ASN A 225 -0.10 -6.37 -9.82
N ASN A 226 0.02 -5.83 -11.04
CA ASN A 226 -1.04 -5.85 -12.06
C ASN A 226 -2.39 -5.36 -11.53
N ARG A 227 -2.37 -4.24 -10.82
CA ARG A 227 -3.56 -3.66 -10.20
C ARG A 227 -3.75 -2.23 -10.65
N ILE A 228 -4.99 -1.82 -10.81
CA ILE A 228 -5.36 -0.43 -11.03
C ILE A 228 -6.16 0.04 -9.83
N TYR A 229 -5.77 1.17 -9.27
CA TYR A 229 -6.50 1.92 -8.25
C TYR A 229 -7.15 3.14 -8.91
N GLN A 230 -8.45 3.33 -8.72
CA GLN A 230 -9.17 4.51 -9.23
C GLN A 230 -9.87 5.26 -8.10
N LEU A 231 -9.45 6.49 -7.83
CA LEU A 231 -10.00 7.36 -6.79
C LEU A 231 -11.30 8.04 -7.28
N ILE A 232 -12.46 7.64 -6.76
CA ILE A 232 -13.76 8.07 -7.32
C ILE A 232 -14.29 9.38 -6.75
N ASN A 233 -13.93 9.71 -5.50
CA ASN A 233 -14.42 10.90 -4.81
C ASN A 233 -13.46 12.09 -4.87
N MET A 234 -12.53 12.10 -5.83
CA MET A 234 -11.56 13.18 -6.01
C MET A 234 -12.24 14.53 -6.35
N LYS A 235 -13.46 14.51 -6.93
CA LYS A 235 -14.28 15.71 -7.18
C LYS A 235 -14.70 16.42 -5.89
N ASP A 236 -14.92 15.68 -4.81
CA ASP A 236 -15.46 16.23 -3.57
C ASP A 236 -14.42 17.07 -2.82
N ILE A 237 -13.13 16.80 -3.08
CA ILE A 237 -12.01 17.61 -2.61
C ILE A 237 -12.13 19.06 -3.10
N TRP A 238 -12.63 19.26 -4.32
CA TRP A 238 -12.67 20.58 -4.96
C TRP A 238 -13.98 21.35 -4.71
N ASN A 239 -15.03 20.68 -4.25
CA ASN A 239 -16.39 21.23 -4.23
C ASN A 239 -16.93 21.63 -2.86
N ASN A 240 -16.29 21.25 -1.74
CA ASN A 240 -16.93 21.37 -0.43
C ASN A 240 -16.26 22.28 0.60
N ASP A 241 -17.15 22.87 1.40
CA ASP A 241 -16.92 23.78 2.53
C ASP A 241 -16.10 23.10 3.65
N SER A 242 -15.22 23.89 4.27
CA SER A 242 -14.07 23.58 5.15
C SER A 242 -14.26 22.71 6.42
N LYS A 243 -15.19 21.74 6.47
CA LYS A 243 -15.54 21.04 7.73
C LYS A 243 -15.75 19.52 7.68
N ILE A 244 -15.46 18.84 6.56
CA ILE A 244 -15.74 17.40 6.45
C ILE A 244 -14.44 16.61 6.29
N GLN A 245 -14.30 15.57 7.13
CA GLN A 245 -13.28 14.52 7.03
C GLN A 245 -13.34 13.86 5.63
N PHE A 246 -12.19 13.74 4.96
CA PHE A 246 -12.10 13.13 3.64
C PHE A 246 -11.54 11.71 3.74
N HIS A 247 -12.41 10.71 3.54
CA HIS A 247 -11.99 9.33 3.32
C HIS A 247 -11.80 9.07 1.84
N ILE A 248 -10.77 8.33 1.46
CA ILE A 248 -10.64 7.92 0.06
C ILE A 248 -11.73 6.90 -0.29
N GLN A 249 -12.20 6.94 -1.54
CA GLN A 249 -13.04 5.91 -2.12
C GLN A 249 -12.38 5.38 -3.39
N LEU A 250 -12.25 4.06 -3.49
CA LEU A 250 -11.50 3.37 -4.51
C LEU A 250 -12.39 2.40 -5.29
N LYS A 251 -12.21 2.40 -6.60
CA LYS A 251 -12.49 1.24 -7.44
C LYS A 251 -11.19 0.55 -7.78
N ASN A 252 -11.12 -0.75 -7.56
CA ASN A 252 -9.93 -1.54 -7.83
C ASN A 252 -10.18 -2.53 -8.96
N TYR A 253 -9.18 -2.71 -9.81
CA TYR A 253 -9.24 -3.62 -10.94
C TYR A 253 -7.96 -4.45 -11.02
N ARG A 254 -8.08 -5.75 -11.25
CA ARG A 254 -6.94 -6.63 -11.54
C ARG A 254 -6.71 -6.77 -13.05
N LEU A 255 -5.45 -6.84 -13.47
CA LEU A 255 -5.01 -7.05 -14.85
C LEU A 255 -4.23 -8.35 -15.03
N ASP A 256 -4.04 -9.11 -13.96
CA ASP A 256 -3.41 -10.41 -13.98
C ASP A 256 -4.37 -11.51 -14.42
N TYR A 257 -3.79 -12.67 -14.76
CA TYR A 257 -4.51 -13.92 -14.89
C TYR A 257 -3.70 -15.06 -14.26
N PHE A 258 -4.40 -16.06 -13.73
CA PHE A 258 -3.78 -17.25 -13.16
C PHE A 258 -3.84 -18.38 -14.19
N SER A 259 -2.68 -18.92 -14.56
CA SER A 259 -2.59 -20.07 -15.47
C SER A 259 -1.61 -21.09 -14.93
N HIS A 260 -2.03 -22.35 -14.87
CA HIS A 260 -1.10 -23.45 -14.61
C HIS A 260 -0.37 -23.78 -15.91
N LEU A 261 0.97 -23.75 -15.88
CA LEU A 261 1.75 -24.35 -16.96
C LEU A 261 1.48 -25.85 -16.98
N ILE A 262 0.96 -26.38 -18.10
CA ILE A 262 1.02 -27.81 -18.36
C ILE A 262 2.52 -28.14 -18.50
N LYS A 263 3.10 -28.74 -17.47
CA LYS A 263 4.44 -29.34 -17.56
C LYS A 263 4.31 -30.56 -18.48
N TRP A 264 4.79 -30.41 -19.71
CA TRP A 264 5.01 -31.52 -20.64
C TRP A 264 6.25 -32.31 -20.25
#